data_AF-A0A2N7K182-F1
#
_entry.id   AF-A0A2N7K182-F1
#
_cell.length_a   1.000
_cell.length_b   1.000
_cell.length_c   1.000
_cell.angle_alpha   90.00
_cell.angle_beta   90.00
_cell.angle_gamma   90.00
#
_symmetry.space_group_name_H-M   'P 1'
#
loop_
_entity.id
_entity.type
_entity.pdbx_description
1 polymer ?
#
loop_
_entity_poly.entity_id
_entity_poly.type
_entity_poly.pdbx_seq_one_letter_code
_entity_poly.pdbx_strand_id
1 'polypeptide(L)' 'MGKDEQMINVPKELVLKSLNQHLRRHPDFQKGMRVDDIQYHNGGYSLTPNFCYGGKAKAENHERTMKILEETFKT' A
#
# COMPACT_ATOMS: atom_id res chain seq x y z
N MET A 1 -33.40 10.77 -12.73
CA MET A 1 -32.85 10.18 -11.48
C MET A 1 -31.65 9.34 -11.87
N GLY A 2 -30.49 9.97 -11.99
CA GLY A 2 -29.22 9.29 -12.28
C GLY A 2 -28.66 8.78 -10.96
N LYS A 3 -28.25 7.51 -10.94
CA LYS A 3 -27.80 6.80 -9.74
C LYS A 3 -26.69 7.61 -9.06
N ASP A 4 -26.97 8.12 -7.87
CA ASP A 4 -25.93 8.59 -6.96
C ASP A 4 -24.95 7.44 -6.77
N GLU A 5 -23.79 7.54 -7.42
CA GLU A 5 -22.63 6.72 -7.08
C GLU A 5 -22.37 6.97 -5.61
N GLN A 6 -22.84 6.04 -4.77
CA GLN A 6 -22.54 6.04 -3.35
C GLN A 6 -21.02 5.92 -3.23
N MET A 7 -20.34 7.07 -3.11
CA MET A 7 -18.95 7.11 -2.68
C MET A 7 -18.93 6.46 -1.30
N ILE A 8 -18.54 5.19 -1.27
CA ILE A 8 -18.29 4.49 -0.02
C ILE A 8 -17.15 5.26 0.63
N ASN A 9 -17.47 6.09 1.63
CA ASN A 9 -16.47 6.80 2.41
C ASN A 9 -15.80 5.79 3.33
N VAL A 10 -14.89 4.98 2.78
CA VAL A 10 -14.09 4.03 3.55
C VAL A 10 -13.05 4.82 4.34
N PRO A 11 -13.03 4.71 5.67
CA PRO A 11 -11.99 5.33 6.48
C PRO A 11 -10.60 4.95 5.98
N LYS A 12 -9.72 5.96 5.84
CA LYS A 12 -8.31 5.82 5.45
C LYS A 12 -7.61 4.70 6.21
N GLU A 13 -7.86 4.57 7.50
CA GLU A 13 -7.28 3.53 8.35
C GLU A 13 -7.69 2.11 7.96
N LEU A 14 -8.94 1.91 7.52
CA LEU A 14 -9.41 0.61 7.06
C LEU A 14 -8.76 0.23 5.72
N VAL A 15 -8.62 1.19 4.81
CA VAL A 15 -7.90 0.98 3.54
C VAL A 15 -6.44 0.64 3.82
N LEU A 16 -5.76 1.42 4.67
CA LEU A 16 -4.35 1.19 5.05
C LEU A 16 -4.16 -0.18 5.73
N LYS A 17 -5.09 -0.58 6.61
CA LYS A 17 -5.08 -1.90 7.26
C LYS A 17 -5.25 -3.02 6.25
N SER A 18 -6.22 -2.91 5.35
CA SER A 18 -6.47 -3.90 4.30
C SER A 18 -5.25 -4.02 3.36
N LEU A 19 -4.68 -2.89 2.96
CA LEU A 19 -3.48 -2.84 2.12
C LEU A 19 -2.30 -3.55 2.79
N ASN A 20 -2.03 -3.26 4.06
CA ASN A 20 -0.98 -3.95 4.82
C ASN A 20 -1.27 -5.44 5.06
N GLN A 21 -2.53 -5.86 5.11
CA GLN A 21 -2.89 -7.29 5.15
C GLN A 21 -2.57 -8.00 3.85
N HIS A 22 -2.84 -7.38 2.69
CA HIS A 22 -2.49 -7.94 1.39
C HIS A 22 -0.98 -8.03 1.19
N LEU A 23 -0.23 -6.97 1.54
CA LEU A 23 1.24 -6.98 1.53
C LEU A 23 1.83 -8.16 2.30
N ARG A 24 1.29 -8.46 3.50
CA ARG A 24 1.76 -9.57 4.35
C ARG A 24 1.54 -10.95 3.74
N ARG A 25 0.66 -11.07 2.74
CA ARG A 25 0.39 -12.34 2.04
C ARG A 25 1.32 -12.55 0.85
N HIS A 26 2.09 -11.53 0.46
CA HIS A 26 3.02 -11.66 -0.66
C HIS A 26 4.15 -12.66 -0.33
N PRO A 27 4.53 -13.57 -1.25
CA PRO A 27 5.57 -14.57 -0.99
C PRO A 27 6.92 -13.95 -0.62
N ASP A 28 7.24 -12.79 -1.17
CA ASP A 28 8.49 -12.05 -0.89
C ASP A 28 8.40 -11.05 0.29
N PHE A 29 7.33 -11.11 1.08
CA PHE A 29 7.15 -10.22 2.22
C PHE A 29 8.30 -10.35 3.22
N GLN A 30 8.81 -9.22 3.72
CA GLN A 30 9.82 -9.18 4.77
C GLN A 30 9.30 -8.51 6.04
N LYS A 31 9.68 -9.06 7.20
CA LYS A 31 9.32 -8.47 8.50
C LYS A 31 9.74 -7.00 8.56
N GLY A 32 8.76 -6.12 8.81
CA GLY A 32 8.94 -4.67 8.89
C GLY A 32 8.52 -3.90 7.63
N MET A 33 8.31 -4.59 6.51
CA MET A 33 7.68 -4.01 5.32
C MET A 33 6.22 -3.63 5.64
N ARG A 34 5.85 -2.41 5.29
CA ARG A 34 4.49 -1.88 5.45
C ARG A 34 4.34 -0.60 4.64
N VAL A 35 3.10 -0.19 4.41
CA VAL A 35 2.77 1.19 4.06
C VAL A 35 2.42 1.93 5.34
N ASP A 36 3.10 3.05 5.58
CA ASP A 36 2.89 3.90 6.76
C ASP A 36 1.71 4.84 6.55
N ASP A 37 1.49 5.30 5.31
CA ASP A 37 0.40 6.23 5.00
C ASP A 37 -0.16 6.08 3.59
N ILE A 38 -1.40 6.51 3.41
CA ILE A 38 -2.04 6.66 2.09
C ILE A 38 -2.66 8.05 1.94
N GLN A 39 -2.61 8.60 0.74
CA GLN A 39 -3.23 9.89 0.42
C GLN A 39 -4.05 9.75 -0.85
N TYR A 40 -5.34 10.12 -0.77
CA TYR A 40 -6.22 10.11 -1.93
C TYR A 40 -6.13 11.46 -2.65
N HIS A 41 -5.78 11.44 -3.93
CA HIS A 41 -5.82 12.62 -4.79
C HIS A 41 -6.03 12.21 -6.25
N ASN A 42 -6.72 13.06 -7.02
CA ASN A 42 -6.94 12.88 -8.47
C ASN A 42 -7.47 11.49 -8.87
N GLY A 43 -8.37 10.89 -8.09
CA GLY A 43 -8.96 9.59 -8.40
C GLY A 43 -8.08 8.38 -8.05
N GLY A 44 -6.92 8.59 -7.43
CA GLY A 44 -6.00 7.52 -7.04
C GLY A 44 -5.49 7.65 -5.60
N TYR A 45 -4.91 6.55 -5.09
CA TYR A 45 -4.20 6.55 -3.82
C TYR A 45 -2.69 6.59 -4.07
N SER A 46 -2.03 7.60 -3.49
CA SER A 46 -0.58 7.56 -3.31
C SER A 46 -0.24 6.86 -2.00
N LEU A 47 0.80 6.03 -2.06
CA LEU A 47 1.27 5.22 -0.95
C LEU A 47 2.57 5.82 -0.39
N THR A 48 2.72 5.79 0.94
CA THR A 48 3.98 6.11 1.64
C THR A 48 4.53 4.84 2.27
N PRO A 49 5.44 4.11 1.60
CA PRO A 49 5.97 2.85 2.09
C PRO A 49 7.12 3.02 3.08
N ASN A 50 7.21 2.12 4.06
CA ASN A 50 8.39 1.99 4.91
C ASN A 50 9.49 1.22 4.18
N PHE A 51 10.65 1.85 3.99
CA PHE A 51 11.84 1.21 3.41
C PHE A 51 12.90 0.86 4.46
N CYS A 52 12.68 1.19 5.72
CA CYS A 52 13.62 0.89 6.81
C CYS A 52 13.18 -0.39 7.51
N TYR A 53 13.58 -1.55 6.98
CA TYR A 53 13.27 -2.85 7.56
C TYR A 53 14.36 -3.89 7.25
N GLY A 54 14.35 -5.00 7.98
CA GLY A 54 15.21 -6.16 7.68
C GLY A 54 16.73 -5.93 7.80
N GLY A 55 17.19 -4.82 8.40
CA GLY A 55 18.62 -4.49 8.52
C GLY A 55 19.32 -4.17 7.20
N LYS A 56 18.57 -3.97 6.11
CA LYS A 56 19.08 -3.68 4.78
C LYS A 56 19.14 -2.18 4.49
N ALA A 57 19.92 -1.81 3.48
CA ALA A 57 19.99 -0.44 3.01
C ALA A 57 18.61 0.02 2.47
N LYS A 58 18.27 1.30 2.72
CA LYS A 58 17.00 1.89 2.29
C LYS A 58 16.77 1.76 0.77
N ALA A 59 17.82 1.91 -0.03
CA ALA A 59 17.74 1.79 -1.49
C ALA A 59 17.37 0.36 -1.95
N GLU A 60 17.97 -0.66 -1.36
CA GLU A 60 17.64 -2.07 -1.67
C GLU A 60 16.17 -2.39 -1.29
N ASN A 61 15.75 -1.91 -0.13
CA ASN A 61 14.36 -2.08 0.30
C ASN A 61 13.37 -1.27 -0.55
N HIS A 62 13.79 -0.14 -1.11
CA HIS A 62 12.97 0.67 -2.00
C HIS A 62 12.59 -0.11 -3.26
N GLU A 63 13.58 -0.60 -4.00
CA GLU A 63 13.34 -1.37 -5.24
C GLU A 63 12.46 -2.59 -4.97
N ARG A 64 12.76 -3.34 -3.90
CA ARG A 64 11.97 -4.51 -3.52
C ARG A 64 10.53 -4.17 -3.14
N THR A 65 10.33 -3.14 -2.32
CA THR A 65 8.99 -2.74 -1.86
C THR A 65 8.14 -2.24 -3.01
N MET A 66 8.72 -1.47 -3.94
CA MET A 66 8.01 -0.99 -5.14
C MET A 66 7.52 -2.16 -5.98
N LYS A 67 8.41 -3.10 -6.30
CA LYS A 67 8.05 -4.30 -7.08
C LYS A 67 6.90 -5.08 -6.43
N ILE A 68 6.97 -5.33 -5.12
CA ILE A 68 5.92 -6.06 -4.40
C ILE A 68 4.59 -5.28 -4.40
N LEU A 69 4.62 -3.96 -4.27
CA LEU A 69 3.42 -3.13 -4.33
C LEU A 69 2.77 -3.19 -5.72
N GLU A 70 3.57 -3.12 -6.79
CA GLU A 70 3.09 -3.27 -8.17
C GLU A 70 2.50 -4.67 -8.42
N GLU A 71 3.15 -5.73 -7.95
CA GLU A 71 2.66 -7.11 -8.09
C GLU A 71 1.37 -7.35 -7.29
N THR A 72 1.27 -6.79 -6.09
CA THR A 72 0.14 -6.99 -5.18
C THR A 72 -1.10 -6.20 -5.60
N PHE A 73 -0.91 -4.98 -6.12
CA PHE A 73 -2.01 -4.03 -6.34
C PHE A 73 -2.19 -3.60 -7.79
N LYS A 74 -1.59 -4.33 -8.75
CA LYS A 74 -1.70 -4.13 -10.20
C LYS A 74 -2.85 -3.19 -10.59
N THR A 75 -2.50 -1.95 -10.92
CA THR A 75 -3.32 -1.07 -11.75
C THR A 75 -3.35 -1.59 -13.17
#